data_AF-A0A3N4UPM1-F1
#
_entry.id   AF-A0A3N4UPM1-F1
#
_cell.length_a   1.000
_cell.length_b   1.000
_cell.length_c   1.000
_cell.angle_alpha   90.00
_cell.angle_beta   90.00
_cell.angle_gamma   90.00
#
_symmetry.space_group_name_H-M   'P 1'
#
loop_
_entity.id
_entity.type
_entity.pdbx_description
1 polymer ?
#
loop_
_entity_poly.entity_id
_entity_poly.type
_entity_poly.pdbx_seq_one_letter_code
_entity_poly.pdbx_strand_id
1 'polypeptide(L)'
;MNTRADDGLFRWRHACERAALMCAVACAIAIALPTFWLSLASAAFVLCWLGAAPWPQTRALLAHNRWAQAALALSLWLLLSACWSPLPWEQALRAVWPYRKLLLLIALMAILRDPLWGWRMLYGFLGGFALLLGLSYAQALGFAPPNRWHTPSGYTSHIAYSTMLAFVTWATVWLATAEPRRRRLWLGYAAAAATNLFFINTGRTGQAVFLLLLLLHAAHAFYQRWRWRGIGLTALLGASLAALLFVSSPTFRARTVEGLGDIERAQAGEINTSLAYRLDFWRNTVELAQTHPWLGGGIGSYAPEYAALAARHGWIGARVSHNPHSEYLLIWHQSGAIGLALLLLLGWAHARENRRLSPPVSQIAQGFLILVGVAALFNSILYDHQDGHFYVIIAAALWSAGRSSPASRHPVP
;
A
#
# COMPACT_ATOMS: atom_id res chain seq x y z
N MET A 1 -44.31 -13.41 22.55
CA MET A 1 -43.17 -12.95 23.38
C MET A 1 -41.82 -12.86 22.63
N ASN A 2 -41.69 -13.36 21.39
CA ASN A 2 -40.41 -13.32 20.63
C ASN A 2 -40.08 -12.00 19.90
N THR A 3 -41.08 -11.16 19.60
CA THR A 3 -40.89 -10.03 18.67
C THR A 3 -40.02 -8.89 19.22
N ARG A 4 -40.09 -8.57 20.52
CA ARG A 4 -39.31 -7.46 21.11
C ARG A 4 -37.81 -7.77 21.25
N ALA A 5 -37.44 -9.03 21.48
CA ALA A 5 -36.05 -9.44 21.59
C ALA A 5 -35.37 -9.44 20.20
N ASP A 6 -36.09 -9.90 19.18
CA ASP A 6 -35.67 -9.88 17.78
C ASP A 6 -35.48 -8.44 17.26
N ASP A 7 -36.38 -7.52 17.64
CA ASP A 7 -36.27 -6.09 17.32
C ASP A 7 -35.03 -5.44 17.96
N GLY A 8 -34.73 -5.80 19.21
CA GLY A 8 -33.56 -5.29 19.94
C GLY A 8 -32.24 -5.74 19.32
N LEU A 9 -32.13 -7.04 18.99
CA LEU A 9 -30.95 -7.60 18.35
C LEU A 9 -30.74 -7.03 16.93
N PHE A 10 -31.82 -6.85 16.17
CA PHE A 10 -31.77 -6.23 14.85
C PHE A 10 -31.24 -4.78 14.92
N ARG A 11 -31.79 -3.97 15.84
CA ARG A 11 -31.34 -2.58 16.06
C ARG A 11 -29.87 -2.50 16.48
N TRP A 12 -29.44 -3.41 17.37
CA TRP A 12 -28.04 -3.51 17.80
C TRP A 12 -27.11 -3.80 16.62
N ARG A 13 -27.38 -4.86 15.84
CA ARG A 13 -26.57 -5.23 14.67
C ARG A 13 -26.50 -4.10 13.65
N HIS A 14 -27.62 -3.41 13.40
CA HIS A 14 -27.66 -2.28 12.49
C HIS A 14 -26.86 -1.07 13.01
N ALA A 15 -26.88 -0.80 14.33
CA ALA A 15 -26.05 0.24 14.94
C ALA A 15 -24.57 -0.11 14.82
N CYS A 16 -24.18 -1.36 15.11
CA CYS A 16 -22.82 -1.84 14.94
C CYS A 16 -22.36 -1.77 13.48
N GLU A 17 -23.22 -2.10 12.51
CA GLU A 17 -22.90 -2.00 11.09
C GLU A 17 -22.57 -0.55 10.69
N ARG A 18 -23.41 0.41 11.10
CA ARG A 18 -23.16 1.84 10.86
C ARG A 18 -21.89 2.33 11.55
N ALA A 19 -21.65 1.90 12.79
CA ALA A 19 -20.44 2.24 13.53
C ALA A 19 -19.19 1.69 12.84
N ALA A 20 -19.22 0.44 12.36
CA ALA A 20 -18.13 -0.16 11.61
C ALA A 20 -17.85 0.61 10.30
N LEU A 21 -18.88 1.05 9.57
CA LEU A 21 -18.69 1.88 8.38
C LEU A 21 -18.04 3.24 8.70
N MET A 22 -18.42 3.87 9.81
CA MET A 22 -17.76 5.09 10.29
C MET A 22 -16.31 4.82 10.71
N CYS A 23 -16.04 3.72 11.40
CA CYS A 23 -14.68 3.30 11.75
C CYS A 23 -13.84 3.00 10.50
N ALA A 24 -14.41 2.49 9.42
CA ALA A 24 -13.69 2.29 8.15
C ALA A 24 -13.23 3.63 7.53
N VAL A 25 -14.07 4.67 7.59
CA VAL A 25 -13.68 6.04 7.19
C VAL A 25 -12.63 6.60 8.15
N ALA A 26 -12.78 6.40 9.46
CA ALA A 26 -11.79 6.81 10.46
C ALA A 26 -10.44 6.12 10.23
N CYS A 27 -10.44 4.83 9.88
CA CYS A 27 -9.24 4.09 9.49
C CYS A 27 -8.56 4.77 8.30
N ALA A 28 -9.32 5.14 7.26
CA ALA A 28 -8.79 5.80 6.08
C ALA A 28 -8.16 7.17 6.38
N ILE A 29 -8.80 7.99 7.23
CA ILE A 29 -8.21 9.24 7.74
C ILE A 29 -6.92 8.95 8.53
N ALA A 30 -6.97 7.94 9.40
CA ALA A 30 -5.90 7.61 10.32
C ALA A 30 -4.65 6.99 9.66
N ILE A 31 -4.71 6.58 8.38
CA ILE A 31 -3.52 6.12 7.65
C ILE A 31 -2.44 7.24 7.65
N ALA A 32 -2.87 8.50 7.55
CA ALA A 32 -1.99 9.67 7.54
C ALA A 32 -1.68 10.21 8.95
N LEU A 33 -2.14 9.53 10.01
CA LEU A 33 -1.92 9.93 11.40
C LEU A 33 -0.90 9.00 12.09
N PRO A 34 -0.43 9.35 13.30
CA PRO A 34 0.39 8.45 14.10
C PRO A 34 -0.23 7.04 14.24
N THR A 35 0.62 6.01 14.26
CA THR A 35 0.26 4.57 14.31
C THR A 35 -0.82 4.22 15.35
N PHE A 36 -0.82 4.93 16.47
CA PHE A 36 -1.83 4.78 17.53
C PHE A 36 -3.26 4.94 17.00
N TRP A 37 -3.54 6.02 16.26
CA TRP A 37 -4.89 6.31 15.77
C TRP A 37 -5.37 5.27 14.75
N LEU A 38 -4.47 4.80 13.90
CA LEU A 38 -4.77 3.75 12.93
C LEU A 38 -5.06 2.40 13.62
N SER A 39 -4.29 2.07 14.66
CA SER A 39 -4.50 0.87 15.47
C SER A 39 -5.81 0.94 16.25
N LEU A 40 -6.13 2.10 16.84
CA LEU A 40 -7.39 2.33 17.55
C LEU A 40 -8.60 2.23 16.62
N ALA A 41 -8.55 2.91 15.47
CA ALA A 41 -9.63 2.88 14.49
C ALA A 41 -9.86 1.47 13.91
N SER A 42 -8.79 0.73 13.62
CA SER A 42 -8.89 -0.65 13.11
C SER A 42 -9.40 -1.62 14.16
N ALA A 43 -9.00 -1.47 15.43
CA ALA A 43 -9.56 -2.25 16.53
C ALA A 43 -11.05 -1.96 16.74
N ALA A 44 -11.44 -0.68 16.77
CA ALA A 44 -12.85 -0.28 16.88
C ALA A 44 -13.68 -0.79 15.71
N PHE A 45 -13.13 -0.73 14.48
CA PHE A 45 -13.75 -1.32 13.29
C PHE A 45 -14.03 -2.81 13.49
N VAL A 46 -13.04 -3.59 13.92
CA VAL A 46 -13.20 -5.04 14.11
C VAL A 46 -14.24 -5.34 15.19
N LEU A 47 -14.24 -4.63 16.33
CA LEU A 47 -15.24 -4.82 17.38
C LEU A 47 -16.67 -4.52 16.88
N CYS A 48 -16.85 -3.41 16.14
CA CYS A 48 -18.13 -3.07 15.55
C CYS A 48 -18.55 -4.07 14.47
N TRP A 49 -17.60 -4.57 13.68
CA TRP A 49 -17.85 -5.59 12.66
C TRP A 49 -18.29 -6.93 13.29
N LEU A 50 -17.65 -7.35 14.40
CA LEU A 50 -18.07 -8.52 15.16
C LEU A 50 -19.50 -8.36 15.73
N GLY A 51 -19.81 -7.17 16.27
CA GLY A 51 -21.16 -6.85 16.75
C GLY A 51 -22.22 -6.80 15.65
N ALA A 52 -21.85 -6.34 14.45
CA ALA A 52 -22.71 -6.34 13.26
C ALA A 52 -22.97 -7.77 12.75
N ALA A 53 -22.04 -8.70 13.01
CA ALA A 53 -22.14 -10.11 12.65
C ALA A 53 -22.49 -10.35 11.16
N PRO A 54 -21.77 -9.77 10.18
CA PRO A 54 -22.08 -9.89 8.75
C PRO A 54 -21.68 -11.26 8.17
N TRP A 55 -21.88 -12.35 8.92
CA TRP A 55 -21.44 -13.70 8.56
C TRP A 55 -21.99 -14.20 7.22
N PRO A 56 -23.29 -14.00 6.90
CA PRO A 56 -23.81 -14.38 5.58
C PRO A 56 -23.10 -13.63 4.45
N GLN A 57 -22.84 -12.34 4.64
CA GLN A 57 -22.17 -11.49 3.66
C GLN A 57 -20.70 -11.91 3.50
N THR A 58 -20.00 -12.20 4.58
CA THR A 58 -18.62 -12.70 4.55
C THR A 58 -18.54 -14.06 3.86
N ARG A 59 -19.47 -14.98 4.13
CA ARG A 59 -19.53 -16.29 3.45
C ARG A 59 -19.80 -16.14 1.96
N ALA A 60 -20.76 -15.30 1.57
CA ALA A 60 -21.05 -15.01 0.17
C ALA A 60 -19.85 -14.37 -0.55
N LEU A 61 -19.14 -13.45 0.13
CA LEU A 61 -17.92 -12.84 -0.39
C LEU A 61 -16.84 -13.92 -0.65
N LEU A 62 -16.57 -14.79 0.33
CA LEU A 62 -15.58 -15.86 0.21
C LEU A 62 -15.98 -16.94 -0.80
N ALA A 63 -17.28 -17.15 -1.05
CA ALA A 63 -17.75 -18.09 -2.05
C ALA A 63 -17.54 -17.60 -3.50
N HIS A 64 -17.63 -16.28 -3.74
CA HIS A 64 -17.71 -15.73 -5.10
C HIS A 64 -16.61 -14.75 -5.49
N ASN A 65 -15.87 -14.19 -4.53
CA ASN A 65 -14.83 -13.21 -4.81
C ASN A 65 -13.42 -13.83 -4.72
N ARG A 66 -12.77 -13.96 -5.88
CA ARG A 66 -11.42 -14.56 -5.99
C ARG A 66 -10.35 -13.77 -5.26
N TRP A 67 -10.50 -12.46 -5.11
CA TRP A 67 -9.53 -11.64 -4.39
C TRP A 67 -9.62 -11.86 -2.88
N ALA A 68 -10.83 -11.96 -2.33
CA ALA A 68 -11.03 -12.35 -0.93
C ALA A 68 -10.53 -13.78 -0.65
N GLN A 69 -10.76 -14.71 -1.58
CA GLN A 69 -10.22 -16.09 -1.49
C GLN A 69 -8.69 -16.11 -1.46
N ALA A 70 -8.03 -15.35 -2.34
CA ALA A 70 -6.57 -15.26 -2.37
C ALA A 70 -6.00 -14.62 -1.09
N ALA A 71 -6.66 -13.59 -0.55
CA ALA A 71 -6.29 -12.98 0.72
C ALA A 71 -6.41 -13.99 1.88
N LEU A 72 -7.48 -14.77 1.91
CA LEU A 72 -7.66 -15.83 2.91
C LEU A 72 -6.62 -16.93 2.75
N ALA A 73 -6.39 -17.42 1.52
CA ALA A 73 -5.42 -18.47 1.24
C ALA A 73 -4.00 -18.07 1.67
N LEU A 74 -3.56 -16.84 1.32
CA LEU A 74 -2.28 -16.32 1.79
C LEU A 74 -2.22 -16.19 3.31
N SER A 75 -3.29 -15.70 3.95
CA SER A 75 -3.35 -15.59 5.42
C SER A 75 -3.20 -16.96 6.10
N LEU A 76 -3.91 -17.97 5.59
CA LEU A 76 -3.86 -19.33 6.11
C LEU A 76 -2.50 -19.97 5.87
N TRP A 77 -1.88 -19.73 4.70
CA TRP A 77 -0.54 -20.22 4.40
C TRP A 77 0.52 -19.62 5.33
N LEU A 78 0.48 -18.31 5.58
CA LEU A 78 1.40 -17.64 6.48
C LEU A 78 1.21 -18.09 7.94
N LEU A 79 -0.02 -18.42 8.34
CA LEU A 79 -0.29 -19.03 9.63
C LEU A 79 0.25 -20.47 9.70
N LEU A 80 0.04 -21.26 8.64
CA LEU A 80 0.53 -22.63 8.55
C LEU A 80 2.06 -22.67 8.58
N SER A 81 2.74 -21.69 7.98
CA SER A 81 4.21 -21.60 8.02
C SER A 81 4.78 -21.27 9.40
N ALA A 82 3.95 -20.97 10.40
CA ALA A 82 4.36 -20.95 11.79
C ALA A 82 4.69 -22.35 12.33
N CYS A 83 4.13 -23.42 11.75
CA CYS A 83 4.37 -24.79 12.20
C CYS A 83 5.80 -25.29 11.97
N TRP A 84 6.55 -24.68 11.06
CA TRP A 84 7.97 -24.97 10.83
C TRP A 84 8.87 -23.74 11.03
N SER A 85 8.38 -22.71 11.73
CA SER A 85 9.21 -21.57 12.10
C SER A 85 10.33 -22.01 13.07
N PRO A 86 11.56 -21.50 12.93
CA PRO A 86 12.64 -21.76 13.88
C PRO A 86 12.45 -20.99 15.20
N LEU A 87 11.45 -20.10 15.27
CA LEU A 87 11.15 -19.32 16.45
C LEU A 87 10.24 -20.10 17.42
N PRO A 88 10.29 -19.79 18.72
CA PRO A 88 9.27 -20.26 19.65
C PRO A 88 7.87 -19.91 19.17
N TRP A 89 6.89 -20.79 19.41
CA TRP A 89 5.52 -20.69 18.90
C TRP A 89 4.89 -19.29 19.08
N GLU A 90 5.06 -18.68 20.25
CA GLU A 90 4.54 -17.34 20.53
C GLU A 90 5.15 -16.28 19.59
N GLN A 91 6.45 -16.34 19.34
CA GLN A 91 7.16 -15.42 18.45
C GLN A 91 6.78 -15.66 16.99
N ALA A 92 6.61 -16.92 16.58
CA ALA A 92 6.11 -17.28 15.25
C ALA A 92 4.71 -16.68 15.00
N LEU A 93 3.78 -16.81 15.96
CA LEU A 93 2.45 -16.18 15.86
C LEU A 93 2.52 -14.64 15.82
N ARG A 94 3.43 -14.03 16.60
CA ARG A 94 3.68 -12.58 16.51
C ARG A 94 4.22 -12.18 15.13
N ALA A 95 4.98 -13.04 14.45
CA ALA A 95 5.47 -12.80 13.08
C ALA A 95 4.35 -12.90 12.02
N VAL A 96 3.25 -13.61 12.31
CA VAL A 96 2.03 -13.63 11.46
C VAL A 96 1.20 -12.35 11.65
N TRP A 97 1.23 -11.75 12.84
CA TRP A 97 0.41 -10.59 13.22
C TRP A 97 0.40 -9.42 12.21
N PRO A 98 1.53 -9.04 11.58
CA PRO A 98 1.54 -8.00 10.55
C PRO A 98 0.57 -8.29 9.40
N TYR A 99 0.41 -9.55 9.01
CA TYR A 99 -0.42 -9.98 7.88
C TYR A 99 -1.92 -10.06 8.16
N ARG A 100 -2.36 -9.84 9.41
CA ARG A 100 -3.79 -9.76 9.77
C ARG A 100 -4.59 -8.74 8.95
N LYS A 101 -3.89 -7.78 8.33
CA LYS A 101 -4.46 -6.76 7.44
C LYS A 101 -5.17 -7.40 6.24
N LEU A 102 -4.76 -8.59 5.80
CA LEU A 102 -5.48 -9.36 4.79
C LEU A 102 -6.86 -9.83 5.27
N LEU A 103 -7.02 -10.14 6.56
CA LEU A 103 -8.33 -10.42 7.16
C LEU A 103 -9.15 -9.13 7.30
N LEU A 104 -8.50 -8.01 7.64
CA LEU A 104 -9.14 -6.69 7.65
C LEU A 104 -9.71 -6.32 6.27
N LEU A 105 -9.00 -6.64 5.18
CA LEU A 105 -9.49 -6.47 3.81
C LEU A 105 -10.81 -7.23 3.60
N ILE A 106 -10.87 -8.51 3.99
CA ILE A 106 -12.08 -9.34 3.87
C ILE A 106 -13.23 -8.74 4.70
N ALA A 107 -12.95 -8.31 5.93
CA ALA A 107 -13.94 -7.70 6.81
C ALA A 107 -14.50 -6.39 6.23
N LEU A 108 -13.64 -5.51 5.70
CA LEU A 108 -14.04 -4.28 5.00
C LEU A 108 -14.90 -4.59 3.78
N MET A 109 -14.49 -5.52 2.92
CA MET A 109 -15.25 -5.89 1.72
C MET A 109 -16.63 -6.48 2.05
N ALA A 110 -16.77 -7.17 3.18
CA ALA A 110 -18.04 -7.77 3.59
C ALA A 110 -19.10 -6.72 4.00
N ILE A 111 -18.68 -5.57 4.52
CA ILE A 111 -19.59 -4.52 5.00
C ILE A 111 -19.78 -3.36 4.01
N LEU A 112 -18.80 -3.11 3.14
CA LEU A 112 -18.83 -2.05 2.12
C LEU A 112 -19.73 -2.42 0.93
N ARG A 113 -21.04 -2.33 1.13
CA ARG A 113 -22.07 -2.66 0.13
C ARG A 113 -22.50 -1.46 -0.71
N ASP A 114 -22.58 -0.29 -0.11
CA ASP A 114 -22.93 0.96 -0.77
C ASP A 114 -21.66 1.69 -1.25
N PRO A 115 -21.53 1.98 -2.56
CA PRO A 115 -20.39 2.68 -3.14
C PRO A 115 -20.06 4.02 -2.47
N LEU A 116 -21.05 4.68 -1.86
CA LEU A 116 -20.85 5.94 -1.16
C LEU A 116 -19.82 5.81 -0.03
N TRP A 117 -19.76 4.67 0.67
CA TRP A 117 -18.77 4.46 1.73
C TRP A 117 -17.35 4.31 1.19
N GLY A 118 -17.17 3.69 0.03
CA GLY A 118 -15.88 3.67 -0.66
C GLY A 118 -15.38 5.09 -0.97
N TRP A 119 -16.26 5.95 -1.47
CA TRP A 119 -15.93 7.37 -1.70
C TRP A 119 -15.62 8.13 -0.41
N ARG A 120 -16.41 7.93 0.65
CA ARG A 120 -16.15 8.54 1.98
C ARG A 120 -14.78 8.14 2.52
N MET A 121 -14.39 6.87 2.35
CA MET A 121 -13.06 6.40 2.76
C MET A 121 -11.95 7.05 1.91
N LEU A 122 -12.11 7.13 0.59
CA LEU A 122 -11.13 7.78 -0.28
C LEU A 122 -10.95 9.26 0.07
N TYR A 123 -12.04 10.02 0.22
CA TYR A 123 -11.95 11.43 0.62
C TYR A 123 -11.47 11.59 2.07
N GLY A 124 -11.82 10.67 2.98
CA GLY A 124 -11.31 10.65 4.34
C GLY A 124 -9.78 10.51 4.35
N PHE A 125 -9.26 9.57 3.57
CA PHE A 125 -7.82 9.43 3.37
C PHE A 125 -7.18 10.69 2.79
N LEU A 126 -7.75 11.28 1.74
CA LEU A 126 -7.22 12.51 1.14
C LEU A 126 -7.26 13.69 2.14
N GLY A 127 -8.31 13.80 2.95
CA GLY A 127 -8.41 14.81 4.01
C GLY A 127 -7.36 14.61 5.09
N GLY A 128 -7.18 13.37 5.58
CA GLY A 128 -6.13 13.03 6.54
C GLY A 128 -4.74 13.30 5.99
N PHE A 129 -4.51 12.95 4.71
CA PHE A 129 -3.23 13.18 4.05
C PHE A 129 -2.96 14.67 3.79
N ALA A 130 -3.98 15.51 3.61
CA ALA A 130 -3.79 16.95 3.48
C ALA A 130 -3.22 17.55 4.78
N LEU A 131 -3.64 17.05 5.94
CA LEU A 131 -3.07 17.43 7.24
C LEU A 131 -1.61 16.99 7.35
N LEU A 132 -1.31 15.75 6.96
CA LEU A 132 0.05 15.22 6.97
C LEU A 132 0.98 15.99 6.00
N LEU A 133 0.48 16.35 4.81
CA LEU A 133 1.20 17.18 3.85
C LEU A 133 1.46 18.58 4.43
N GLY A 134 0.46 19.20 5.06
CA GLY A 134 0.62 20.48 5.75
C GLY A 134 1.68 20.43 6.84
N LEU A 135 1.72 19.35 7.62
CA LEU A 135 2.76 19.12 8.62
C LEU A 135 4.15 18.96 7.98
N SER A 136 4.26 18.21 6.88
CA SER A 136 5.52 18.08 6.14
C SER A 136 6.04 19.44 5.65
N TYR A 137 5.17 20.31 5.16
CA TYR A 137 5.54 21.70 4.82
C TYR A 137 5.96 22.51 6.04
N ALA A 138 5.22 22.42 7.15
CA ALA A 138 5.60 23.09 8.39
C ALA A 138 6.99 22.63 8.88
N GLN A 139 7.31 21.34 8.75
CA GLN A 139 8.63 20.80 9.07
C GLN A 139 9.72 21.34 8.12
N ALA A 140 9.44 21.38 6.82
CA ALA A 140 10.39 21.88 5.83
C ALA A 140 10.70 23.38 5.99
N LEU A 141 9.71 24.16 6.44
CA LEU A 141 9.84 25.60 6.67
C LEU A 141 10.35 25.95 8.08
N GLY A 142 10.57 24.95 8.95
CA GLY A 142 11.04 25.16 10.32
C GLY A 142 9.98 25.56 11.34
N PHE A 143 8.69 25.54 10.98
CA PHE A 143 7.57 25.77 11.90
C PHE A 143 7.20 24.56 12.77
N ALA A 144 7.72 23.37 12.44
CA ALA A 144 7.56 22.17 13.23
C ALA A 144 8.88 21.37 13.28
N PRO A 145 9.17 20.65 14.38
CA PRO A 145 10.37 19.83 14.46
C PRO A 145 10.33 18.70 13.43
N PRO A 146 11.49 18.33 12.85
CA PRO A 146 11.56 17.19 11.95
C PRO A 146 11.20 15.91 12.71
N ASN A 147 10.77 14.90 11.97
CA ASN A 147 10.37 13.64 12.58
C ASN A 147 11.57 12.84 13.11
N ARG A 148 11.34 11.66 13.73
CA ARG A 148 12.42 10.83 14.29
C ARG A 148 13.45 10.32 13.27
N TRP A 149 13.21 10.52 11.97
CA TRP A 149 14.15 10.20 10.89
C TRP A 149 14.80 11.46 10.31
N HIS A 150 14.63 12.61 10.97
CA HIS A 150 15.14 13.92 10.55
C HIS A 150 14.71 14.30 9.13
N THR A 151 13.48 13.96 8.75
CA THR A 151 12.91 14.27 7.43
C THR A 151 11.59 15.02 7.54
N PRO A 152 11.26 15.88 6.57
CA PRO A 152 9.96 16.54 6.48
C PRO A 152 8.90 15.58 5.92
N SER A 153 8.62 14.47 6.61
CA SER A 153 7.64 13.45 6.20
C SER A 153 6.55 13.22 7.25
N GLY A 154 6.25 14.25 8.04
CA GLY A 154 5.22 14.22 9.07
C GLY A 154 5.54 13.23 10.18
N TYR A 155 4.65 12.27 10.47
CA TYR A 155 4.86 11.27 11.53
C TYR A 155 5.35 9.91 11.03
N THR A 156 5.52 9.75 9.72
CA THR A 156 5.82 8.47 9.08
C THR A 156 7.25 8.43 8.57
N SER A 157 7.70 7.25 8.11
CA SER A 157 8.97 7.16 7.40
C SER A 157 8.87 7.87 6.05
N HIS A 158 10.00 8.39 5.57
CA HIS A 158 10.04 8.99 4.23
C HIS A 158 9.65 7.98 3.13
N ILE A 159 9.80 6.67 3.32
CA ILE A 159 9.43 5.64 2.33
C ILE A 159 7.91 5.54 2.20
N ALA A 160 7.23 5.28 3.32
CA ALA A 160 5.78 5.17 3.37
C ALA A 160 5.12 6.48 2.94
N TYR A 161 5.61 7.62 3.47
CA TYR A 161 5.18 8.95 3.06
C TYR A 161 5.27 9.17 1.55
N SER A 162 6.43 8.85 0.95
CA SER A 162 6.66 9.04 -0.49
C SER A 162 5.69 8.21 -1.34
N THR A 163 5.43 6.98 -0.92
CA THR A 163 4.52 6.06 -1.64
C THR A 163 3.08 6.58 -1.59
N MET A 164 2.64 7.01 -0.41
CA MET A 164 1.31 7.59 -0.23
C MET A 164 1.19 8.95 -0.95
N LEU A 165 2.23 9.78 -0.92
CA LEU A 165 2.28 11.08 -1.61
C LEU A 165 2.22 10.92 -3.13
N ALA A 166 2.88 9.90 -3.68
CA ALA A 166 2.79 9.55 -5.10
C ALA A 166 1.34 9.19 -5.48
N PHE A 167 0.68 8.35 -4.66
CA PHE A 167 -0.73 8.03 -4.88
C PHE A 167 -1.62 9.26 -4.78
N VAL A 168 -1.44 10.12 -3.76
CA VAL A 168 -2.25 11.33 -3.55
C VAL A 168 -2.10 12.31 -4.71
N THR A 169 -0.86 12.54 -5.18
CA THR A 169 -0.60 13.40 -6.34
C THR A 169 -1.35 12.87 -7.57
N TRP A 170 -1.25 11.56 -7.84
CA TRP A 170 -1.92 10.97 -8.98
C TRP A 170 -3.46 10.94 -8.83
N ALA A 171 -3.96 10.58 -7.66
CA ALA A 171 -5.39 10.53 -7.36
C ALA A 171 -6.05 11.91 -7.48
N THR A 172 -5.38 12.97 -7.04
CA THR A 172 -5.90 14.34 -7.15
C THR A 172 -5.88 14.86 -8.59
N VAL A 173 -4.88 14.51 -9.41
CA VAL A 173 -4.91 14.76 -10.86
C VAL A 173 -6.09 14.04 -11.51
N TRP A 174 -6.32 12.78 -11.14
CA TRP A 174 -7.46 12.00 -11.63
C TRP A 174 -8.80 12.62 -11.20
N LEU A 175 -8.96 13.00 -9.93
CA LEU A 175 -10.16 13.67 -9.41
C LEU A 175 -10.41 15.01 -10.09
N ALA A 176 -9.37 15.75 -10.47
CA ALA A 176 -9.52 16.99 -11.23
C ALA A 176 -10.22 16.78 -12.59
N THR A 177 -10.10 15.58 -13.17
CA THR A 177 -10.82 15.19 -14.40
C THR A 177 -12.22 14.63 -14.10
N ALA A 178 -12.36 13.85 -13.02
CA ALA A 178 -13.62 13.23 -12.64
C ALA A 178 -14.64 14.23 -12.03
N GLU A 179 -14.15 15.31 -11.40
CA GLU A 179 -14.97 16.33 -10.74
C GLU A 179 -14.68 17.75 -11.24
N PRO A 180 -15.19 18.13 -12.43
CA PRO A 180 -14.89 19.44 -13.04
C PRO A 180 -15.23 20.64 -12.13
N ARG A 181 -16.28 20.53 -11.29
CA ARG A 181 -16.69 21.58 -10.35
C ARG A 181 -15.64 21.87 -9.27
N ARG A 182 -14.86 20.86 -8.88
CA ARG A 182 -13.79 20.96 -7.86
C ARG A 182 -12.39 20.91 -8.48
N ARG A 183 -12.29 21.02 -9.81
CA ARG A 183 -11.04 20.90 -10.56
C ARG A 183 -9.92 21.78 -10.02
N ARG A 184 -10.20 23.05 -9.70
CA ARG A 184 -9.18 23.98 -9.18
C ARG A 184 -8.64 23.53 -7.82
N LEU A 185 -9.50 23.05 -6.93
CA LEU A 185 -9.10 22.49 -5.64
C LEU A 185 -8.19 21.27 -5.84
N TRP A 186 -8.60 20.34 -6.68
CA TRP A 186 -7.84 19.11 -6.93
C TRP A 186 -6.50 19.38 -7.61
N LEU A 187 -6.45 20.32 -8.57
CA LEU A 187 -5.18 20.74 -9.18
C LEU A 187 -4.27 21.47 -8.20
N GLY A 188 -4.82 22.32 -7.31
CA GLY A 188 -4.05 22.96 -6.24
C GLY A 188 -3.45 21.94 -5.28
N TYR A 189 -4.23 20.93 -4.88
CA TYR A 189 -3.74 19.84 -4.03
C TYR A 189 -2.68 18.99 -4.76
N ALA A 190 -2.92 18.63 -6.03
CA ALA A 190 -1.92 17.94 -6.85
C ALA A 190 -0.61 18.71 -6.96
N ALA A 191 -0.67 20.04 -7.16
CA ALA A 191 0.51 20.89 -7.25
C ALA A 191 1.29 20.94 -5.93
N ALA A 192 0.60 21.10 -4.80
CA ALA A 192 1.23 21.04 -3.47
C ALA A 192 1.86 19.66 -3.20
N ALA A 193 1.15 18.57 -3.52
CA ALA A 193 1.66 17.22 -3.34
C ALA A 193 2.88 16.94 -4.23
N ALA A 194 2.84 17.33 -5.51
CA ALA A 194 3.96 17.19 -6.44
C ALA A 194 5.18 18.04 -6.00
N THR A 195 4.94 19.26 -5.54
CA THR A 195 6.00 20.14 -5.05
C THR A 195 6.69 19.50 -3.85
N ASN A 196 5.92 18.99 -2.90
CA ASN A 196 6.47 18.27 -1.77
C ASN A 196 7.26 17.02 -2.21
N LEU A 197 6.71 16.22 -3.14
CA LEU A 197 7.31 14.97 -3.60
C LEU A 197 8.69 15.18 -4.25
N PHE A 198 8.82 16.23 -5.07
CA PHE A 198 10.03 16.46 -5.87
C PHE A 198 11.02 17.45 -5.26
N PHE A 199 10.59 18.38 -4.41
CA PHE A 199 11.45 19.44 -3.89
C PHE A 199 11.76 19.31 -2.40
N ILE A 200 10.85 18.76 -1.60
CA ILE A 200 10.98 18.70 -0.13
C ILE A 200 11.33 17.29 0.35
N ASN A 201 10.55 16.32 -0.09
CA ASN A 201 10.67 14.95 0.34
C ASN A 201 11.92 14.28 -0.23
N THR A 202 12.52 13.43 0.59
CA THR A 202 13.81 12.80 0.31
C THR A 202 13.71 11.38 -0.27
N GLY A 203 12.51 10.80 -0.32
CA GLY A 203 12.33 9.41 -0.74
C GLY A 203 12.33 9.21 -2.27
N ARG A 204 13.31 8.46 -2.76
CA ARG A 204 13.47 8.10 -4.18
C ARG A 204 12.33 7.22 -4.70
N THR A 205 11.88 6.26 -3.90
CA THR A 205 10.87 5.27 -4.32
C THR A 205 9.56 5.93 -4.76
N GLY A 206 9.05 6.90 -4.01
CA GLY A 206 7.80 7.56 -4.41
C GLY A 206 7.95 8.44 -5.66
N GLN A 207 9.11 9.07 -5.87
CA GLN A 207 9.39 9.84 -7.09
C GLN A 207 9.39 8.91 -8.32
N ALA A 208 10.09 7.79 -8.25
CA ALA A 208 10.13 6.79 -9.33
C ALA A 208 8.75 6.17 -9.59
N VAL A 209 8.03 5.80 -8.54
CA VAL A 209 6.68 5.23 -8.63
C VAL A 209 5.69 6.23 -9.22
N PHE A 210 5.76 7.50 -8.82
CA PHE A 210 4.90 8.55 -9.42
C PHE A 210 5.17 8.71 -10.92
N LEU A 211 6.43 8.82 -11.33
CA LEU A 211 6.78 8.93 -12.75
C LEU A 211 6.28 7.72 -13.55
N LEU A 212 6.42 6.51 -12.98
CA LEU A 212 5.88 5.29 -13.58
C LEU A 212 4.36 5.33 -13.70
N LEU A 213 3.64 5.74 -12.65
CA LEU A 213 2.18 5.88 -12.72
C LEU A 213 1.75 6.89 -13.77
N LEU A 214 2.44 8.03 -13.84
CA LEU A 214 2.16 9.07 -14.82
C LEU A 214 2.38 8.55 -16.25
N LEU A 215 3.49 7.85 -16.48
CA LEU A 215 3.80 7.19 -17.75
C LEU A 215 2.73 6.15 -18.10
N LEU A 216 2.30 5.31 -17.17
CA LEU A 216 1.28 4.30 -17.44
C LEU A 216 -0.09 4.92 -17.72
N HIS A 217 -0.45 5.97 -16.96
CA HIS A 217 -1.70 6.71 -17.17
C HIS A 217 -1.70 7.40 -18.54
N ALA A 218 -0.62 8.09 -18.88
CA ALA A 218 -0.44 8.72 -20.18
C ALA A 218 -0.43 7.67 -21.31
N ALA A 219 0.31 6.57 -21.16
CA ALA A 219 0.38 5.51 -22.15
C ALA A 219 -0.99 4.90 -22.41
N HIS A 220 -1.80 4.68 -21.37
CA HIS A 220 -3.18 4.23 -21.53
C HIS A 220 -4.03 5.25 -22.28
N ALA A 221 -4.00 6.52 -21.89
CA ALA A 221 -4.79 7.59 -22.52
C ALA A 221 -4.40 7.81 -23.99
N PHE A 222 -3.10 7.81 -24.29
CA PHE A 222 -2.57 8.00 -25.63
C PHE A 222 -2.71 6.74 -26.49
N TYR A 223 -2.63 5.54 -25.93
CA TYR A 223 -2.90 4.30 -26.67
C TYR A 223 -4.36 4.24 -27.16
N GLN A 224 -5.31 4.62 -26.31
CA GLN A 224 -6.74 4.68 -26.67
C GLN A 224 -7.01 5.61 -27.85
N ARG A 225 -6.25 6.71 -27.98
CA ARG A 225 -6.46 7.73 -29.02
C ARG A 225 -5.54 7.59 -30.25
N TRP A 226 -4.30 7.12 -30.07
CA TRP A 226 -3.22 7.15 -31.08
C TRP A 226 -2.52 5.78 -31.23
N ARG A 227 -3.02 4.72 -30.59
CA ARG A 227 -2.45 3.36 -30.58
C ARG A 227 -0.97 3.36 -30.19
N TRP A 228 -0.13 2.57 -30.86
CA TRP A 228 1.29 2.42 -30.52
C TRP A 228 2.11 3.71 -30.64
N ARG A 229 1.69 4.65 -31.50
CA ARG A 229 2.33 5.98 -31.63
C ARG A 229 2.20 6.81 -30.35
N GLY A 230 1.12 6.60 -29.59
CA GLY A 230 0.90 7.22 -28.30
C GLY A 230 1.88 6.76 -27.20
N ILE A 231 2.43 5.55 -27.32
CA ILE A 231 3.41 5.01 -26.36
C ILE A 231 4.75 5.73 -26.54
N GLY A 232 5.20 5.94 -27.78
CA GLY A 232 6.41 6.71 -28.08
C GLY A 232 6.33 8.15 -27.58
N LEU A 233 5.19 8.82 -27.79
CA LEU A 233 4.96 10.17 -27.27
C LEU A 233 4.97 10.21 -25.74
N THR A 234 4.41 9.19 -25.08
CA THR A 234 4.42 9.09 -23.63
C THR A 234 5.83 8.94 -23.07
N ALA A 235 6.64 8.07 -23.68
CA ALA A 235 8.04 7.88 -23.28
C ALA A 235 8.84 9.17 -23.45
N LEU A 236 8.64 9.89 -24.56
CA LEU A 236 9.27 11.20 -24.79
C LEU A 236 8.86 12.22 -23.73
N LEU A 237 7.56 12.38 -23.47
CA LEU A 237 7.06 13.33 -22.46
C LEU A 237 7.56 13.00 -21.05
N GLY A 238 7.62 11.72 -20.69
CA GLY A 238 8.16 11.30 -19.42
C GLY A 238 9.66 11.56 -19.30
N ALA A 239 10.43 11.32 -20.37
CA ALA A 239 11.85 11.64 -20.41
C ALA A 239 12.08 13.16 -20.31
N SER A 240 11.30 13.98 -21.02
CA SER A 240 11.35 15.44 -20.93
C SER A 240 10.99 15.93 -19.52
N LEU A 241 9.98 15.34 -18.87
CA LEU A 241 9.63 15.67 -17.50
C LEU A 241 10.73 15.29 -16.51
N ALA A 242 11.31 14.09 -16.65
CA ALA A 242 12.42 13.65 -15.81
C ALA A 242 13.65 14.55 -15.96
N ALA A 243 13.98 14.94 -17.20
CA ALA A 243 15.06 15.89 -17.49
C ALA A 243 14.78 17.27 -16.89
N LEU A 244 13.55 17.77 -17.04
CA LEU A 244 13.13 19.04 -16.44
C LEU A 244 13.25 18.99 -14.91
N LEU A 245 12.81 17.91 -14.27
CA LEU A 245 12.93 17.72 -12.82
C LEU A 245 14.39 17.63 -12.37
N PHE A 246 15.25 16.98 -13.15
CA PHE A 246 16.68 16.91 -12.88
C PHE A 246 17.37 18.29 -12.92
N VAL A 247 16.96 19.17 -13.82
CA VAL A 247 17.50 20.53 -13.88
C VAL A 247 16.89 21.42 -12.79
N SER A 248 15.56 21.37 -12.62
CA SER A 248 14.81 22.31 -11.77
C SER A 248 14.76 21.95 -10.29
N SER A 249 14.84 20.67 -9.91
CA SER A 249 14.82 20.22 -8.51
C SER A 249 16.23 19.81 -8.03
N PRO A 250 16.86 20.58 -7.13
CA PRO A 250 18.11 20.18 -6.48
C PRO A 250 17.98 18.85 -5.75
N THR A 251 16.84 18.61 -5.10
CA THR A 251 16.55 17.37 -4.35
C THR A 251 16.52 16.16 -5.28
N PHE A 252 15.76 16.24 -6.39
CA PHE A 252 15.67 15.15 -7.37
C PHE A 252 17.03 14.89 -8.03
N ARG A 253 17.76 15.94 -8.39
CA ARG A 253 19.12 15.84 -8.95
C ARG A 253 20.07 15.15 -7.99
N ALA A 254 20.17 15.64 -6.76
CA ALA A 254 21.06 15.08 -5.74
C ALA A 254 20.76 13.60 -5.51
N ARG A 255 19.48 13.23 -5.39
CA ARG A 255 19.06 11.84 -5.18
C ARG A 255 19.33 10.92 -6.37
N THR A 256 19.23 11.44 -7.59
CA THR A 256 19.55 10.69 -8.81
C THR A 256 21.06 10.42 -8.91
N VAL A 257 21.88 11.46 -8.72
CA VAL A 257 23.35 11.35 -8.74
C VAL A 257 23.86 10.44 -7.63
N GLU A 258 23.36 10.64 -6.40
CA GLU A 258 23.70 9.79 -5.25
C GLU A 258 23.34 8.32 -5.54
N GLY A 259 22.17 8.05 -6.14
CA GLY A 259 21.76 6.69 -6.49
C GLY A 259 22.63 6.01 -7.55
N LEU A 260 23.09 6.74 -8.56
CA LEU A 260 24.02 6.19 -9.56
C LEU A 260 25.38 5.87 -8.91
N GLY A 261 25.93 6.81 -8.14
CA GLY A 261 27.19 6.59 -7.43
C GLY A 261 27.09 5.52 -6.34
N ASP A 262 25.91 5.28 -5.77
CA ASP A 262 25.66 4.20 -4.81
C ASP A 262 25.75 2.82 -5.50
N ILE A 263 25.28 2.69 -6.75
CA ILE A 263 25.35 1.45 -7.52
C ILE A 263 26.80 1.12 -7.89
N GLU A 264 27.56 2.11 -8.35
CA GLU A 264 28.98 1.94 -8.68
C GLU A 264 29.80 1.51 -7.45
N ARG A 265 29.61 2.19 -6.31
CA ARG A 265 30.26 1.83 -5.04
C ARG A 265 29.85 0.45 -4.54
N ALA A 266 28.56 0.09 -4.66
CA ALA A 266 28.08 -1.24 -4.30
C ALA A 266 28.72 -2.33 -5.18
N GLN A 267 28.89 -2.09 -6.48
CA GLN A 267 29.59 -2.99 -7.40
C GLN A 267 31.08 -3.13 -7.06
N ALA A 268 31.70 -2.06 -6.56
CA ALA A 268 33.07 -2.08 -6.04
C ALA A 268 33.21 -2.72 -4.63
N GLY A 269 32.11 -3.17 -4.02
CA GLY A 269 32.10 -3.81 -2.70
C GLY A 269 31.99 -2.85 -1.50
N GLU A 270 31.82 -1.55 -1.74
CA GLU A 270 31.62 -0.55 -0.69
C GLU A 270 30.15 -0.51 -0.26
N ILE A 271 29.85 -1.03 0.94
CA ILE A 271 28.50 -1.07 1.49
C ILE A 271 28.37 -0.05 2.61
N ASN A 272 28.23 1.22 2.23
CA ASN A 272 28.10 2.35 3.15
C ASN A 272 26.89 3.25 2.88
N THR A 273 26.05 2.92 1.89
CA THR A 273 24.87 3.71 1.53
C THR A 273 23.59 2.91 1.61
N SER A 274 22.46 3.61 1.80
CA SER A 274 21.15 2.96 1.96
C SER A 274 20.75 2.06 0.79
N LEU A 275 21.16 2.39 -0.44
CA LEU A 275 20.93 1.56 -1.61
C LEU A 275 21.88 0.35 -1.66
N ALA A 276 23.16 0.55 -1.35
CA ALA A 276 24.13 -0.54 -1.29
C ALA A 276 23.72 -1.59 -0.25
N TYR A 277 23.28 -1.17 0.95
CA TYR A 277 22.74 -2.07 1.96
C TYR A 277 21.55 -2.88 1.44
N ARG A 278 20.60 -2.25 0.73
CA ARG A 278 19.44 -2.98 0.18
C ARG A 278 19.84 -4.02 -0.86
N LEU A 279 20.77 -3.68 -1.76
CA LEU A 279 21.27 -4.62 -2.76
C LEU A 279 21.97 -5.82 -2.10
N ASP A 280 22.77 -5.57 -1.06
CA ASP A 280 23.40 -6.62 -0.23
C ASP A 280 22.32 -7.50 0.42
N PHE A 281 21.32 -6.88 1.05
CA PHE A 281 20.22 -7.60 1.69
C PHE A 281 19.48 -8.47 0.68
N TRP A 282 19.17 -7.96 -0.51
CA TRP A 282 18.48 -8.73 -1.54
C TRP A 282 19.28 -9.92 -2.00
N ARG A 283 20.58 -9.74 -2.30
CA ARG A 283 21.47 -10.82 -2.70
C ARG A 283 21.52 -11.92 -1.63
N ASN A 284 21.73 -11.52 -0.38
CA ASN A 284 21.79 -12.43 0.75
C ASN A 284 20.44 -13.12 1.01
N THR A 285 19.32 -12.42 0.80
CA THR A 285 17.98 -13.01 0.93
C THR A 285 17.72 -14.06 -0.14
N VAL A 286 18.17 -13.83 -1.38
CA VAL A 286 18.07 -14.82 -2.45
C VAL A 286 18.87 -16.08 -2.11
N GLU A 287 20.10 -15.92 -1.61
CA GLU A 287 20.93 -17.05 -1.15
C GLU A 287 20.26 -17.83 -0.02
N LEU A 288 19.74 -17.13 1.00
CA LEU A 288 19.02 -17.76 2.10
C LEU A 288 17.73 -18.46 1.62
N ALA A 289 16.94 -17.83 0.74
CA ALA A 289 15.70 -18.41 0.23
C ALA A 289 15.94 -19.68 -0.59
N GLN A 290 17.11 -19.82 -1.23
CA GLN A 290 17.49 -21.03 -1.96
C GLN A 290 17.74 -22.24 -1.05
N THR A 291 17.97 -22.04 0.25
CA THR A 291 18.13 -23.16 1.21
C THR A 291 16.80 -23.87 1.49
N HIS A 292 15.67 -23.15 1.41
CA HIS A 292 14.32 -23.66 1.64
C HIS A 292 13.33 -23.13 0.57
N PRO A 293 13.53 -23.46 -0.72
CA PRO A 293 12.91 -22.71 -1.83
C PRO A 293 11.39 -22.86 -1.93
N TRP A 294 10.82 -23.99 -1.51
CA TRP A 294 9.40 -24.31 -1.69
C TRP A 294 8.52 -23.90 -0.52
N LEU A 295 8.93 -24.21 0.71
CA LEU A 295 8.18 -23.95 1.95
C LEU A 295 8.71 -22.74 2.73
N GLY A 296 9.90 -22.24 2.40
CA GLY A 296 10.59 -21.21 3.16
C GLY A 296 11.12 -21.72 4.49
N GLY A 297 11.87 -20.87 5.20
CA GLY A 297 12.38 -21.17 6.54
C GLY A 297 11.32 -21.13 7.65
N GLY A 298 10.07 -20.77 7.31
CA GLY A 298 8.97 -20.57 8.26
C GLY A 298 8.80 -19.10 8.64
N ILE A 299 7.58 -18.72 9.04
CA ILE A 299 7.27 -17.30 9.29
C ILE A 299 8.20 -16.72 10.37
N GLY A 300 8.76 -15.53 10.10
CA GLY A 300 9.71 -14.87 11.01
C GLY A 300 11.14 -15.40 10.96
N SER A 301 11.47 -16.37 10.09
CA SER A 301 12.82 -16.94 10.02
C SER A 301 13.87 -15.99 9.43
N TYR A 302 13.47 -14.93 8.73
CA TYR A 302 14.38 -13.96 8.10
C TYR A 302 15.42 -13.39 9.07
N ALA A 303 14.99 -12.79 10.18
CA ALA A 303 15.90 -12.13 11.11
C ALA A 303 16.94 -13.09 11.74
N PRO A 304 16.56 -14.26 12.29
CA PRO A 304 17.56 -15.18 12.84
C PRO A 304 18.48 -15.80 11.77
N GLU A 305 17.97 -16.15 10.59
CA GLU A 305 18.82 -16.69 9.52
C GLU A 305 19.79 -15.66 8.97
N TYR A 306 19.34 -14.41 8.78
CA TYR A 306 20.20 -13.32 8.35
C TYR A 306 21.25 -13.00 9.43
N ALA A 307 20.88 -13.02 10.71
CA ALA A 307 21.83 -12.84 11.80
C ALA A 307 22.91 -13.94 11.83
N ALA A 308 22.54 -15.20 11.56
CA ALA A 308 23.49 -16.29 11.45
C ALA A 308 24.43 -16.12 10.25
N LEU A 309 23.92 -15.68 9.10
CA LEU A 309 24.74 -15.34 7.93
C LEU A 309 25.71 -14.19 8.25
N ALA A 310 25.21 -13.12 8.86
CA ALA A 310 26.01 -11.98 9.27
C ALA A 310 27.13 -12.38 10.24
N ALA A 311 26.85 -13.26 11.21
CA ALA A 311 27.85 -13.77 12.14
C ALA A 311 28.96 -14.56 11.44
N ARG A 312 28.63 -15.40 10.45
CA ARG A 312 29.62 -16.15 9.64
C ARG A 312 30.57 -15.24 8.87
N HIS A 313 30.08 -14.08 8.42
CA HIS A 313 30.88 -13.10 7.68
C HIS A 313 31.46 -11.97 8.57
N GLY A 314 31.23 -12.00 9.89
CA GLY A 314 31.68 -10.95 10.80
C GLY A 314 31.02 -9.58 10.56
N TRP A 315 29.82 -9.55 9.96
CA TRP A 315 29.09 -8.32 9.71
C TRP A 315 28.43 -7.77 10.98
N ILE A 316 28.50 -6.45 11.15
CA ILE A 316 27.97 -5.74 12.33
C ILE A 316 27.17 -4.50 11.93
N GLY A 317 26.42 -3.94 12.88
CA GLY A 317 25.71 -2.67 12.72
C GLY A 317 24.69 -2.69 11.58
N ALA A 318 24.75 -1.67 10.73
CA ALA A 318 23.77 -1.46 9.64
C ALA A 318 23.77 -2.56 8.57
N ARG A 319 24.77 -3.46 8.56
CA ARG A 319 24.85 -4.58 7.62
C ARG A 319 24.08 -5.82 8.08
N VAL A 320 23.59 -5.83 9.34
CA VAL A 320 22.69 -6.87 9.87
C VAL A 320 21.25 -6.45 9.64
N SER A 321 20.55 -7.18 8.77
CA SER A 321 19.18 -6.86 8.37
C SER A 321 18.14 -7.69 9.14
N HIS A 322 17.02 -7.06 9.47
CA HIS A 322 15.80 -7.72 9.97
C HIS A 322 14.63 -7.63 8.96
N ASN A 323 14.85 -6.98 7.81
CA ASN A 323 13.87 -6.85 6.74
C ASN A 323 14.61 -6.66 5.40
N PRO A 324 14.34 -7.48 4.37
CA PRO A 324 15.00 -7.33 3.07
C PRO A 324 14.53 -6.08 2.31
N HIS A 325 13.55 -5.32 2.83
CA HIS A 325 12.93 -4.19 2.16
C HIS A 325 12.41 -4.56 0.77
N SER A 326 11.78 -5.72 0.68
CA SER A 326 11.12 -6.24 -0.51
C SER A 326 10.10 -7.29 -0.06
N GLU A 327 8.82 -7.03 -0.27
CA GLU A 327 7.75 -7.94 0.16
C GLU A 327 7.88 -9.30 -0.52
N TYR A 328 8.27 -9.31 -1.81
CA TYR A 328 8.41 -10.55 -2.58
C TYR A 328 9.54 -11.42 -2.05
N LEU A 329 10.71 -10.83 -1.75
CA LEU A 329 11.84 -11.57 -1.20
C LEU A 329 11.56 -12.02 0.23
N LEU A 330 10.93 -11.18 1.06
CA LEU A 330 10.56 -11.53 2.42
C LEU A 330 9.61 -12.73 2.44
N ILE A 331 8.54 -12.69 1.62
CA ILE A 331 7.57 -13.78 1.51
C ILE A 331 8.21 -15.04 0.95
N TRP A 332 9.07 -14.93 -0.08
CA TRP A 332 9.75 -16.09 -0.63
C TRP A 332 10.68 -16.75 0.39
N HIS A 333 11.48 -15.96 1.12
CA HIS A 333 12.38 -16.47 2.16
C HIS A 333 11.63 -17.19 3.28
N GLN A 334 10.63 -16.54 3.88
CA GLN A 334 9.97 -17.05 5.08
C GLN A 334 8.85 -18.09 4.79
N SER A 335 8.26 -18.07 3.60
CA SER A 335 7.08 -18.90 3.26
C SER A 335 7.17 -19.62 1.91
N GLY A 336 8.34 -19.54 1.28
CA GLY A 336 8.69 -20.29 0.08
C GLY A 336 7.99 -19.82 -1.19
N ALA A 337 8.26 -20.55 -2.28
CA ALA A 337 7.66 -20.30 -3.58
C ALA A 337 6.12 -20.41 -3.54
N ILE A 338 5.57 -21.22 -2.64
CA ILE A 338 4.11 -21.31 -2.45
C ILE A 338 3.55 -20.00 -1.91
N GLY A 339 4.17 -19.42 -0.88
CA GLY A 339 3.74 -18.12 -0.34
C GLY A 339 3.88 -17.00 -1.37
N LEU A 340 4.98 -17.00 -2.13
CA LEU A 340 5.18 -16.05 -3.22
C LEU A 340 4.11 -16.21 -4.31
N ALA A 341 3.78 -17.44 -4.71
CA ALA A 341 2.73 -17.71 -5.68
C ALA A 341 1.35 -17.22 -5.20
N LEU A 342 1.05 -17.40 -3.91
CA LEU A 342 -0.19 -16.89 -3.29
C LEU A 342 -0.23 -15.36 -3.24
N LEU A 343 0.91 -14.70 -2.99
CA LEU A 343 1.01 -13.24 -3.07
C LEU A 343 0.78 -12.74 -4.51
N LEU A 344 1.37 -13.40 -5.52
CA LEU A 344 1.15 -13.07 -6.92
C LEU A 344 -0.31 -13.33 -7.34
N LEU A 345 -0.91 -14.42 -6.84
CA LEU A 345 -2.33 -14.72 -7.04
C LEU A 345 -3.23 -13.65 -6.42
N LEU A 346 -2.90 -13.15 -5.23
CA LEU A 346 -3.59 -12.02 -4.59
C LEU A 346 -3.56 -10.79 -5.50
N GLY A 347 -2.39 -10.42 -6.01
CA GLY A 347 -2.22 -9.29 -6.93
C GLY A 347 -2.99 -9.47 -8.25
N TRP A 348 -2.93 -10.67 -8.84
CA TRP A 348 -3.67 -11.01 -10.06
C TRP A 348 -5.19 -10.95 -9.85
N ALA A 349 -5.69 -11.52 -8.74
CA ALA A 349 -7.11 -11.51 -8.41
C ALA A 349 -7.59 -10.08 -8.15
N HIS A 350 -6.79 -9.25 -7.46
CA HIS A 350 -7.07 -7.83 -7.28
C HIS A 350 -7.15 -7.09 -8.63
N ALA A 351 -6.20 -7.33 -9.55
CA ALA A 351 -6.22 -6.71 -10.88
C ALA A 351 -7.49 -7.08 -11.66
N ARG A 352 -7.90 -8.34 -11.58
CA ARG A 352 -9.12 -8.85 -12.23
C ARG A 352 -10.37 -8.22 -11.64
N GLU A 353 -10.44 -8.04 -10.32
CA GLU A 353 -11.55 -7.35 -9.67
C GLU A 353 -11.59 -5.86 -10.06
N ASN A 354 -10.44 -5.18 -10.12
CA ASN A 354 -10.37 -3.77 -10.52
C ASN A 354 -10.86 -3.53 -11.96
N ARG A 355 -10.66 -4.50 -12.86
CA ARG A 355 -11.18 -4.44 -14.24
C ARG A 355 -12.71 -4.59 -14.32
N ARG A 356 -13.35 -5.14 -13.29
CA ARG A 356 -14.82 -5.28 -13.23
C ARG A 356 -15.51 -4.03 -12.66
N LEU A 357 -14.74 -3.07 -12.14
CA LEU A 357 -15.27 -1.82 -11.61
C LEU A 357 -15.72 -0.90 -12.75
N SER A 358 -16.72 -0.07 -12.46
CA SER A 358 -17.22 0.94 -13.40
C SER A 358 -16.16 2.01 -13.64
N PRO A 359 -15.87 2.38 -14.91
CA PRO A 359 -15.13 3.61 -15.19
C PRO A 359 -15.86 4.83 -14.60
N PRO A 360 -15.15 5.86 -14.12
CA PRO A 360 -13.69 6.03 -14.19
C PRO A 360 -12.93 5.34 -13.04
N VAL A 361 -13.61 4.80 -12.01
CA VAL A 361 -12.97 4.27 -10.77
C VAL A 361 -12.01 3.10 -11.04
N SER A 362 -12.31 2.28 -12.05
CA SER A 362 -11.40 1.19 -12.45
C SER A 362 -9.99 1.66 -12.82
N GLN A 363 -9.83 2.88 -13.34
CA GLN A 363 -8.53 3.45 -13.70
C GLN A 363 -7.71 3.78 -12.45
N ILE A 364 -8.31 4.48 -11.49
CA ILE A 364 -7.64 4.81 -10.23
C ILE A 364 -7.32 3.54 -9.42
N ALA A 365 -8.20 2.54 -9.43
CA ALA A 365 -7.96 1.26 -8.78
C ALA A 365 -6.80 0.48 -9.40
N GLN A 366 -6.68 0.47 -10.73
CA GLN A 366 -5.58 -0.21 -11.42
C GLN A 366 -4.22 0.47 -11.15
N GLY A 367 -4.13 1.79 -11.25
CA GLY A 367 -2.86 2.46 -10.93
C GLY A 367 -2.51 2.37 -9.45
N PHE A 368 -3.49 2.31 -8.54
CA PHE A 368 -3.22 2.02 -7.12
C PHE A 368 -2.59 0.63 -6.93
N LEU A 369 -3.10 -0.41 -7.59
CA LEU A 369 -2.51 -1.74 -7.53
C LEU A 369 -1.10 -1.76 -8.12
N ILE A 370 -0.84 -1.04 -9.22
CA ILE A 370 0.50 -0.96 -9.80
C ILE A 370 1.47 -0.26 -8.84
N LEU A 371 1.04 0.85 -8.23
CA LEU A 371 1.82 1.54 -7.20
C LEU A 371 2.22 0.60 -6.07
N VAL A 372 1.26 -0.15 -5.53
CA VAL A 372 1.52 -1.12 -4.46
C VAL A 372 2.44 -2.24 -4.94
N GLY A 373 2.19 -2.81 -6.12
CA GLY A 373 3.00 -3.90 -6.66
C GLY A 373 4.46 -3.50 -6.92
N VAL A 374 4.70 -2.28 -7.39
CA VAL A 374 6.05 -1.75 -7.64
C VAL A 374 6.71 -1.33 -6.34
N ALA A 375 6.00 -0.64 -5.45
CA ALA A 375 6.55 -0.26 -4.15
C ALA A 375 6.89 -1.51 -3.31
N ALA A 376 6.18 -2.63 -3.48
CA ALA A 376 6.48 -3.92 -2.86
C ALA A 376 7.82 -4.54 -3.30
N LEU A 377 8.42 -4.10 -4.43
CA LEU A 377 9.78 -4.49 -4.81
C LEU A 377 10.83 -3.85 -3.89
N PHE A 378 10.54 -2.64 -3.41
CA PHE A 378 11.47 -1.77 -2.67
C PHE A 378 11.11 -1.58 -1.20
N ASN A 379 9.98 -2.14 -0.77
CA ASN A 379 9.56 -2.17 0.61
C ASN A 379 8.70 -3.40 0.92
N SER A 380 8.64 -3.78 2.19
CA SER A 380 7.79 -4.86 2.68
C SER A 380 6.41 -4.30 3.05
N ILE A 381 5.61 -3.95 2.03
CA ILE A 381 4.33 -3.24 2.19
C ILE A 381 3.33 -3.99 3.07
N LEU A 382 3.14 -5.29 2.88
CA LEU A 382 2.18 -6.05 3.67
C LEU A 382 2.71 -6.31 5.07
N TYR A 383 4.01 -6.44 5.24
CA TYR A 383 4.63 -6.54 6.56
C TYR A 383 4.49 -5.22 7.34
N ASP A 384 4.91 -4.09 6.76
CA ASP A 384 4.93 -2.80 7.44
C ASP A 384 3.54 -2.32 7.85
N HIS A 385 3.45 -1.73 9.04
CA HIS A 385 2.16 -1.40 9.65
C HIS A 385 1.38 -0.37 8.82
N GLN A 386 1.96 0.80 8.53
CA GLN A 386 1.26 1.88 7.83
C GLN A 386 0.98 1.51 6.36
N ASP A 387 2.00 1.05 5.62
CA ASP A 387 1.87 0.70 4.20
C ASP A 387 0.86 -0.43 3.96
N GLY A 388 0.83 -1.43 4.84
CA GLY A 388 -0.09 -2.54 4.68
C GLY A 388 -1.54 -2.15 4.98
N HIS A 389 -1.77 -1.24 5.92
CA HIS A 389 -3.10 -0.67 6.15
C HIS A 389 -3.51 0.24 4.99
N PHE A 390 -2.58 1.04 4.48
CA PHE A 390 -2.78 1.85 3.29
C PHE A 390 -3.23 0.99 2.10
N TYR A 391 -2.54 -0.12 1.84
CA TYR A 391 -2.96 -1.08 0.81
C TYR A 391 -4.40 -1.56 1.02
N VAL A 392 -4.70 -2.20 2.15
CA VAL A 392 -6.00 -2.89 2.31
C VAL A 392 -7.18 -1.94 2.42
N ILE A 393 -7.01 -0.78 3.08
CA ILE A 393 -8.08 0.19 3.28
C ILE A 393 -8.41 0.90 1.96
N ILE A 394 -7.40 1.38 1.23
CA ILE A 394 -7.62 2.07 -0.03
C ILE A 394 -8.07 1.10 -1.13
N ALA A 395 -7.53 -0.12 -1.16
CA ALA A 395 -8.02 -1.15 -2.09
C ALA A 395 -9.51 -1.44 -1.85
N ALA A 396 -9.93 -1.62 -0.59
CA ALA A 396 -11.34 -1.83 -0.25
C ALA A 396 -12.22 -0.61 -0.58
N ALA A 397 -11.71 0.61 -0.35
CA ALA A 397 -12.40 1.85 -0.68
C ALA A 397 -12.65 1.98 -2.18
N LEU A 398 -11.62 1.78 -3.01
CA LEU A 398 -11.72 1.85 -4.48
C LEU A 398 -12.59 0.72 -5.04
N TRP A 399 -12.46 -0.50 -4.50
CA TRP A 399 -13.33 -1.61 -4.85
C TRP A 399 -14.80 -1.29 -4.56
N SER A 400 -15.11 -0.75 -3.37
CA SER A 400 -16.47 -0.36 -3.01
C SER A 400 -16.99 0.77 -3.90
N ALA A 401 -16.22 1.83 -4.08
CA ALA A 401 -16.61 3.02 -4.85
C ALA A 401 -16.89 2.70 -6.34
N GLY A 402 -16.20 1.71 -6.89
CA GLY A 402 -16.32 1.30 -8.29
C GLY A 402 -17.40 0.26 -8.59
N ARG A 403 -18.07 -0.29 -7.56
CA ARG A 403 -19.19 -1.22 -7.77
C ARG A 403 -20.40 -0.44 -8.27
N SER A 404 -20.99 -0.86 -9.39
CA SER A 404 -22.25 -0.29 -9.87
C SER A 404 -23.34 -0.52 -8.80
N SER A 405 -24.02 0.54 -8.36
CA SER A 405 -25.22 0.38 -7.54
C SER A 405 -26.24 -0.45 -8.33
N PRO A 406 -26.94 -1.42 -7.72
CA PRO A 406 -28.04 -2.15 -8.38
C PRO A 406 -29.09 -1.23 -9.01
N ALA A 407 -29.22 0.00 -8.50
CA ALA A 407 -30.12 1.05 -8.99
C ALA A 407 -29.72 1.66 -10.35
N SER A 408 -28.50 1.47 -10.85
CA SER A 408 -28.06 2.05 -12.14
C SER A 408 -28.38 1.17 -13.36
N ARG A 409 -29.23 0.13 -13.21
CA ARG A 409 -29.70 -0.74 -14.30
C ARG A 409 -30.99 -0.24 -14.97
N HIS A 410 -31.49 0.93 -14.61
CA HIS A 410 -32.55 1.58 -15.38
C HIS A 410 -31.94 2.65 -16.28
N PRO A 411 -32.06 2.54 -17.61
CA PRO A 411 -31.87 3.69 -18.48
C PRO A 411 -33.04 4.62 -18.18
N VAL A 412 -32.76 5.78 -17.57
CA VAL A 412 -33.73 6.88 -17.57
C VAL A 412 -33.66 7.53 -18.96
N PRO A 413 -34.81 7.82 -19.61
CA PRO A 413 -34.90 8.21 -21.02
C PRO A 413 -34.02 9.39 -21.44
#